data_AF-A0A437Q8R6-F1
#
_entry.id   AF-A0A437Q8R6-F1
#
_cell.length_a   1.000
_cell.length_b   1.000
_cell.length_c   1.000
_cell.angle_alpha   90.00
_cell.angle_beta   90.00
_cell.angle_gamma   90.00
#
_symmetry.space_group_name_H-M   'P 1'
#
loop_
_entity.id
_entity.type
_entity.pdbx_description
1 polymer ?
#
loop_
_entity_poly.entity_id
_entity_poly.type
_entity_poly.pdbx_seq_one_letter_code
_entity_poly.pdbx_strand_id
1 'polypeptide(L)' 'DEAIQVAYQSGSYTLQELGDYFGLHYSRISRIVAKSKT' A
#
# COMPACT_ATOMS: atom_id res chain seq x y z
N ASP A 1 3.05 -7.44 4.07
CA ASP A 1 2.82 -5.98 4.16
C ASP A 1 4.01 -5.14 3.69
N GLU A 2 5.26 -5.58 3.91
CA GLU A 2 6.45 -4.84 3.44
C GLU A 2 6.45 -4.58 1.93
N ALA A 3 6.01 -5.51 1.07
CA ALA A 3 5.96 -5.30 -0.37
C ALA A 3 5.07 -4.09 -0.77
N ILE A 4 3.92 -3.93 -0.11
CA ILE A 4 3.00 -2.81 -0.32
C ILE A 4 3.65 -1.49 0.12
N GLN A 5 4.42 -1.53 1.21
CA GLN A 5 5.10 -0.35 1.74
C GLN A 5 6.28 0.07 0.89
N VAL A 6 7.10 -0.88 0.44
CA VAL A 6 8.21 -0.59 -0.48
C VAL A 6 7.67 0.01 -1.78
N ALA A 7 6.58 -0.53 -2.31
CA ALA A 7 5.94 0.00 -3.51
C ALA A 7 5.32 1.40 -3.28
N TYR A 8 4.67 1.63 -2.14
CA TYR A 8 4.15 2.95 -1.79
C TYR A 8 5.29 3.96 -1.53
N GLN A 9 6.37 3.52 -0.89
CA GLN A 9 7.52 4.34 -0.53
C GLN A 9 8.42 4.65 -1.74
N SER A 10 8.35 3.85 -2.81
CA SER A 10 8.95 4.21 -4.10
C SER A 10 8.29 5.44 -4.73
N GLY A 11 7.09 5.84 -4.27
CA GLY A 11 6.35 7.00 -4.76
C GLY A 11 5.82 6.87 -6.19
N SER A 12 5.96 5.68 -6.79
CA SER A 12 5.57 5.42 -8.18
C SER A 12 4.13 4.94 -8.32
N TYR A 13 3.47 4.61 -7.20
CA TYR A 13 2.15 4.01 -7.18
C TYR A 13 1.24 4.64 -6.12
N THR A 14 -0.03 4.79 -6.46
CA THR A 14 -1.06 5.25 -5.53
C THR A 14 -1.62 4.09 -4.69
N LEU A 15 -2.26 4.41 -3.56
CA LEU A 15 -2.95 3.41 -2.72
C LEU A 15 -4.03 2.63 -3.49
N GLN A 16 -4.61 3.26 -4.51
CA GLN A 16 -5.66 2.68 -5.34
C GLN A 16 -5.05 1.64 -6.29
N GLU A 17 -4.00 2.01 -7.03
CA GLU A 17 -3.28 1.09 -7.94
C GLU A 17 -2.68 -0.10 -7.20
N LEU A 18 -2.12 0.12 -6.00
CA LEU A 18 -1.67 -0.97 -5.15
C LEU A 18 -2.85 -1.84 -4.71
N GLY A 19 -4.00 -1.24 -4.43
CA GLY A 19 -5.22 -1.98 -4.13
C GLY A 19 -5.65 -2.90 -5.28
N ASP A 20 -5.76 -2.34 -6.49
CA ASP A 20 -6.13 -3.08 -7.70
C ASP A 20 -5.11 -4.18 -8.04
N TYR A 21 -3.81 -3.90 -7.93
CA TYR A 21 -2.74 -4.87 -8.21
C TYR A 21 -2.72 -6.04 -7.22
N PHE A 22 -2.90 -5.75 -5.92
CA PHE A 22 -2.92 -6.78 -4.88
C PHE A 22 -4.31 -7.41 -4.69
N GLY A 23 -5.33 -6.97 -5.44
CA GLY A 23 -6.72 -7.39 -5.26
C GLY A 23 -7.29 -7.03 -3.88
N LEU A 24 -6.73 -6.00 -3.24
CA LEU A 24 -7.12 -5.53 -1.93
C LEU A 24 -7.81 -4.18 -2.04
N HIS A 25 -8.84 -3.97 -1.22
CA HIS A 25 -9.44 -2.65 -1.15
C HIS A 25 -8.41 -1.60 -0.67
N TYR A 26 -8.38 -0.41 -1.28
CA TYR A 26 -7.43 0.66 -0.93
C TYR A 26 -7.39 0.98 0.58
N SER A 27 -8.51 0.79 1.30
CA SER A 27 -8.59 0.97 2.75
C SER A 27 -7.72 -0.04 3.53
N ARG A 28 -7.51 -1.26 3.01
CA ARG A 28 -6.57 -2.24 3.58
C ARG A 28 -5.13 -1.79 3.35
N ILE A 29 -4.80 -1.38 2.14
CA ILE A 29 -3.48 -0.83 1.78
C ILE A 29 -3.13 0.36 2.69
N SER A 30 -4.07 1.28 2.89
CA SER A 30 -3.89 2.45 3.77
C SER A 30 -3.55 2.05 5.21
N ARG A 31 -4.26 1.08 5.80
CA ARG A 31 -3.93 0.57 7.15
C ARG A 31 -2.57 -0.09 7.21
N ILE A 32 -2.21 -0.86 6.17
CA ILE A 32 -0.91 -1.53 6.06
C ILE A 32 0.22 -0.50 6.04
N VAL A 33 0.11 0.53 5.19
CA VAL A 33 1.09 1.62 5.10
C VAL A 33 1.19 2.40 6.42
N ALA A 34 0.06 2.69 7.06
CA ALA A 34 0.04 3.39 8.35
C ALA A 34 0.71 2.59 9.47
N LYS A 35 0.57 1.26 9.46
CA LYS A 35 1.08 0.38 10.52
C LYS A 35 2.60 0.28 10.56
N SER A 36 3.32 0.35 9.44
CA SER A 36 4.80 0.35 9.47
C SER A 36 5.44 1.71 9.69
N LYS A 37 4.65 2.78 9.83
CA LYS A 37 5.21 4.06 10.24
C LYS A 37 5.45 4.14 11.76
N THR A 38 5.09 3.08 12.51
CA THR A 38 5.30 2.91 13.96
C THR A 38 6.43 1.91 14.19
#